data_AF-A0A537M8P7-F1
#
_entry.id   AF-A0A537M8P7-F1
#
_cell.length_a   1.000
_cell.length_b   1.000
_cell.length_c   1.000
_cell.angle_alpha   90.00
_cell.angle_beta   90.00
_cell.angle_gamma   90.00
#
_symmetry.space_group_name_H-M   'P 1'
#
loop_
_entity.id
_entity.type
_entity.pdbx_description
1 polymer ?
#
loop_
_entity_poly.entity_id
_entity_poly.type
_entity_poly.pdbx_seq_one_letter_code
_entity_poly.pdbx_strand_id
1 'polypeptide(L)'
;QPSLVGTGTEDYIGTAWGQGAYVNRFQGAPVADEALGRWTFYRFHVPDPIFFARGIEVSLQQVGGARKADVIALQKAGVPLIPVTIDPGSRVNFQQLLTRNPPVPLTDPSLPDGWTNFYRSDDVAAVAYFYLDRPENGLPALAPGSERTAALRPPAPKR
;
A
#
# COMPACT_ATOMS: atom_id res chain seq x y z
N GLN A 1 10.01 -14.18 10.44
CA GLN A 1 8.77 -14.16 9.63
C GLN A 1 7.71 -13.42 10.44
N PRO A 2 6.85 -12.61 9.80
CA PRO A 2 5.77 -11.89 10.49
C PRO A 2 4.75 -12.89 11.08
N SER A 3 4.25 -12.61 12.28
CA SER A 3 3.23 -13.43 12.95
C SER A 3 1.80 -13.04 12.57
N LEU A 4 1.58 -11.81 12.10
CA LEU A 4 0.32 -11.30 11.57
C LEU A 4 0.54 -10.83 10.14
N VAL A 5 -0.26 -11.34 9.20
CA VAL A 5 -0.17 -10.99 7.77
C VAL A 5 -1.57 -10.61 7.30
N GLY A 6 -1.71 -9.39 6.80
CA GLY A 6 -2.96 -8.88 6.23
C GLY A 6 -3.11 -9.24 4.74
N THR A 7 -4.25 -8.87 4.18
CA THR A 7 -4.61 -9.14 2.77
C THR A 7 -4.55 -7.89 1.89
N GLY A 8 -4.75 -6.70 2.49
CA GLY A 8 -4.77 -5.42 1.80
C GLY A 8 -4.78 -4.25 2.79
N THR A 9 -4.46 -3.05 2.30
CA THR A 9 -4.47 -1.84 3.14
C THR A 9 -5.91 -1.41 3.46
N GLU A 10 -6.82 -1.56 2.50
CA GLU A 10 -8.26 -1.35 2.65
C GLU A 10 -8.88 -2.36 3.63
N ASP A 11 -8.47 -3.63 3.54
CA ASP A 11 -8.94 -4.67 4.45
C ASP A 11 -8.48 -4.38 5.89
N TYR A 12 -7.25 -3.87 6.04
CA TYR A 12 -6.71 -3.49 7.35
C TYR A 12 -7.54 -2.41 8.03
N ILE A 13 -8.20 -1.51 7.28
CA ILE A 13 -9.11 -0.53 7.84
C ILE A 13 -10.59 -0.96 7.73
N GLY A 14 -10.87 -2.26 7.55
CA GLY A 14 -12.23 -2.80 7.61
C GLY A 14 -13.13 -2.39 6.46
N THR A 15 -12.55 -2.32 5.26
CA THR A 15 -13.23 -1.97 4.01
C THR A 15 -12.84 -2.95 2.90
N ALA A 16 -13.27 -2.71 1.65
CA ALA A 16 -12.94 -3.54 0.50
C ALA A 16 -13.10 -2.74 -0.81
N TRP A 17 -12.51 -3.26 -1.90
CA TRP A 17 -12.84 -2.88 -3.29
C TRP A 17 -12.73 -1.39 -3.64
N GLY A 18 -11.58 -0.77 -3.35
CA GLY A 18 -11.35 0.63 -3.71
C GLY A 18 -11.96 1.58 -2.68
N GLN A 19 -11.08 2.19 -1.90
CA GLN A 19 -11.47 2.88 -0.68
C GLN A 19 -12.04 4.28 -0.92
N GLY A 20 -13.31 4.49 -0.57
CA GLY A 20 -13.95 5.80 -0.46
C GLY A 20 -13.73 6.47 0.91
N ALA A 21 -14.16 7.71 1.08
CA ALA A 21 -14.01 8.39 2.37
C ALA A 21 -15.03 7.89 3.40
N TYR A 22 -14.59 7.58 4.62
CA TYR A 22 -15.48 7.24 5.75
C TYR A 22 -14.82 7.48 7.11
N VAL A 23 -15.63 7.58 8.15
CA VAL A 23 -15.19 7.84 9.53
C VAL A 23 -15.97 6.94 10.48
N ASN A 24 -15.26 6.21 11.35
CA ASN A 24 -15.84 5.44 12.45
C ASN A 24 -14.98 5.58 13.72
N ARG A 25 -15.44 5.06 14.86
CA ARG A 25 -14.79 5.25 16.17
C ARG A 25 -13.34 4.76 16.21
N PHE A 26 -13.04 3.62 15.60
CA PHE A 26 -11.73 2.97 15.70
C PHE A 26 -11.02 2.77 14.36
N GLN A 27 -11.67 3.07 13.24
CA GLN A 27 -11.03 2.99 11.91
C GLN A 27 -11.74 3.93 10.94
N GLY A 28 -11.02 4.40 9.92
CA GLY A 28 -11.54 5.34 8.94
C GLY A 28 -10.58 5.63 7.81
N ALA A 29 -11.10 6.24 6.75
CA ALA A 29 -10.32 6.89 5.70
C ALA A 29 -10.90 8.29 5.44
N PRO A 30 -10.53 9.32 6.23
CA PRO A 30 -11.14 10.64 6.12
C PRO A 30 -10.88 11.34 4.79
N VAL A 31 -9.77 11.03 4.13
CA VAL A 31 -9.41 11.53 2.80
C VAL A 31 -9.30 10.36 1.85
N ALA A 32 -10.06 10.41 0.77
CA ALA A 32 -9.96 9.53 -0.39
C ALA A 32 -10.23 10.38 -1.64
N ASP A 33 -9.18 11.04 -2.14
CA ASP A 33 -9.23 11.96 -3.26
C ASP A 33 -8.45 11.38 -4.43
N GLU A 34 -9.18 10.76 -5.35
CA GLU A 34 -8.61 10.14 -6.54
C GLU A 34 -7.98 11.16 -7.50
N ALA A 35 -8.59 12.35 -7.63
CA ALA A 35 -8.11 13.40 -8.53
C ALA A 35 -6.75 13.95 -8.09
N LEU A 36 -6.54 14.11 -6.78
CA LEU A 36 -5.25 14.51 -6.22
C LEU A 36 -4.31 13.33 -5.94
N GLY A 37 -4.82 12.10 -6.00
CA GLY A 37 -4.09 10.89 -5.65
C GLY A 37 -3.72 10.84 -4.16
N ARG A 38 -4.61 11.29 -3.28
CA ARG A 38 -4.36 11.43 -1.83
C ARG A 38 -5.31 10.57 -1.02
N TRP A 39 -4.74 9.79 -0.11
CA TRP A 39 -5.49 9.01 0.86
C TRP A 39 -4.92 9.22 2.26
N THR A 40 -5.81 9.26 3.25
CA THR A 40 -5.45 9.12 4.66
C THR A 40 -6.32 8.05 5.26
N PHE A 41 -5.74 7.24 6.14
CA PHE A 41 -6.48 6.23 6.87
C PHE A 41 -5.95 6.09 8.29
N TYR A 42 -6.80 5.60 9.18
CA TYR A 42 -6.44 5.30 10.55
C TYR A 42 -7.09 4.00 11.01
N ARG A 43 -6.41 3.32 11.93
CA ARG A 43 -6.96 2.25 12.74
C ARG A 43 -6.36 2.35 14.15
N PHE A 44 -7.25 2.39 15.14
CA PHE A 44 -6.91 2.38 16.54
C PHE A 44 -7.24 1.00 17.11
N HIS A 45 -6.21 0.27 17.52
CA HIS A 45 -6.31 -1.05 18.14
C HIS A 45 -6.74 -0.95 19.62
N VAL A 46 -7.86 -0.27 19.89
CA VAL A 46 -8.43 -0.11 21.23
C VAL A 46 -9.17 -1.39 21.69
N PRO A 47 -10.13 -1.93 20.92
CA PRO A 47 -10.77 -3.19 21.29
C PRO A 47 -9.89 -4.42 21.03
N ASP A 48 -8.86 -4.28 20.20
CA ASP A 48 -8.03 -5.35 19.65
C ASP A 48 -6.53 -5.00 19.67
N PRO A 49 -5.93 -4.72 20.85
CA PRO A 49 -4.52 -4.34 20.97
C PRO A 49 -3.57 -5.42 20.44
N ILE A 50 -2.50 -4.96 19.77
CA ILE A 50 -1.40 -5.83 19.33
C ILE A 50 -0.32 -5.83 20.41
N PHE A 51 -0.23 -6.93 21.15
CA PHE A 51 0.75 -7.08 22.23
C PHE A 51 2.12 -7.52 21.70
N PHE A 52 3.18 -7.04 22.34
CA PHE A 52 4.55 -7.49 22.14
C PHE A 52 5.32 -7.45 23.47
N ALA A 53 6.24 -8.40 23.68
CA ALA A 53 6.98 -8.50 24.94
C ALA A 53 8.37 -7.85 24.91
N ARG A 54 8.99 -7.73 23.73
CA ARG A 54 10.36 -7.21 23.57
C ARG A 54 10.47 -6.11 22.51
N GLY A 55 9.75 -6.27 21.41
CA GLY A 55 9.74 -5.31 20.32
C GLY A 55 8.69 -5.69 19.28
N ILE A 56 8.37 -4.75 18.41
CA ILE A 56 7.44 -4.92 17.31
C ILE A 56 8.04 -4.32 16.04
N GLU A 57 7.82 -4.98 14.92
CA GLU A 57 8.09 -4.46 13.59
C GLU A 57 6.78 -4.47 12.83
N VAL A 58 6.42 -3.32 12.25
CA VAL A 58 5.22 -3.15 11.44
C VAL A 58 5.67 -2.70 10.07
N SER A 59 5.26 -3.45 9.05
CA SER A 59 5.51 -3.11 7.65
C SER A 59 4.20 -3.06 6.89
N LEU A 60 4.10 -2.09 5.97
CA LEU A 60 2.99 -1.96 5.04
C LEU A 60 3.55 -2.04 3.62
N GLN A 61 3.00 -2.95 2.82
CA GLN A 61 3.44 -3.14 1.44
C GLN A 61 2.77 -2.10 0.52
N GLN A 62 3.57 -1.47 -0.34
CA GLN A 62 3.08 -0.58 -1.39
C GLN A 62 2.80 -1.39 -2.66
N VAL A 63 1.70 -2.12 -2.67
CA VAL A 63 1.26 -2.94 -3.79
C VAL A 63 -0.03 -2.39 -4.37
N GLY A 64 -0.05 -2.19 -5.68
CA GLY A 64 -1.25 -1.90 -6.46
C GLY A 64 -1.68 -3.13 -7.26
N GLY A 65 -2.91 -3.07 -7.79
CA GLY A 65 -3.43 -4.07 -8.70
C GLY A 65 -4.26 -3.40 -9.81
N ALA A 66 -4.13 -3.91 -11.02
CA ALA A 66 -4.91 -3.48 -12.19
C ALA A 66 -4.97 -4.61 -13.23
N ARG A 67 -5.71 -4.44 -14.33
CA ARG A 67 -5.63 -5.40 -15.44
C ARG A 67 -4.25 -5.34 -16.07
N LYS A 68 -3.77 -6.48 -16.59
CA LYS A 68 -2.45 -6.59 -17.25
C LYS A 68 -2.24 -5.51 -18.31
N ALA A 69 -3.25 -5.22 -19.12
CA ALA A 69 -3.19 -4.18 -20.14
C ALA A 69 -2.89 -2.78 -19.56
N ASP A 70 -3.49 -2.44 -18.42
CA ASP A 70 -3.28 -1.15 -17.74
C ASP A 70 -1.86 -1.09 -17.15
N VAL A 71 -1.37 -2.18 -16.55
CA VAL A 71 0.00 -2.24 -16.02
C VAL A 71 1.02 -2.11 -17.15
N ILE A 72 0.79 -2.73 -18.30
CA ILE A 72 1.63 -2.53 -19.50
C ILE A 72 1.60 -1.06 -19.95
N ALA A 73 0.43 -0.42 -19.94
CA ALA A 73 0.31 1.00 -20.29
C ALA A 73 1.11 1.90 -19.33
N LEU A 74 1.05 1.62 -18.01
CA LEU A 74 1.85 2.31 -17.00
C LEU A 74 3.35 2.11 -17.22
N GLN A 75 3.80 0.88 -17.54
CA GLN A 75 5.21 0.62 -17.86
C GLN A 75 5.66 1.39 -19.11
N LYS A 76 4.83 1.43 -20.16
CA LYS A 76 5.11 2.22 -21.38
C LYS A 76 5.16 3.72 -21.12
N ALA A 77 4.39 4.21 -20.16
CA ALA A 77 4.43 5.60 -19.70
C ALA A 77 5.63 5.91 -18.80
N GLY A 78 6.49 4.93 -18.51
CA GLY A 78 7.68 5.11 -17.66
C GLY A 78 7.38 5.20 -16.17
N VAL A 79 6.20 4.76 -15.73
CA VAL A 79 5.85 4.73 -14.30
C VAL A 79 6.75 3.71 -13.59
N PRO A 80 7.45 4.10 -12.50
CA PRO A 80 8.31 3.18 -11.75
C PRO A 80 7.44 2.16 -11.01
N LEU A 81 7.37 0.95 -11.55
CA LEU A 81 6.63 -0.17 -10.97
C LEU A 81 7.34 -1.50 -11.26
N ILE A 82 7.07 -2.50 -10.43
CA ILE A 82 7.62 -3.86 -10.58
C ILE A 82 6.47 -4.85 -10.56
N PRO A 83 6.16 -5.55 -11.68
CA PRO A 83 5.13 -6.58 -11.69
C PRO A 83 5.45 -7.73 -10.73
N VAL A 84 4.47 -8.14 -9.93
CA VAL A 84 4.63 -9.15 -8.88
C VAL A 84 3.96 -10.47 -9.27
N THR A 85 2.69 -10.43 -9.66
CA THR A 85 1.91 -11.63 -10.04
C THR A 85 0.91 -11.34 -11.15
N ILE A 86 0.45 -12.38 -11.85
CA ILE A 86 -0.78 -12.35 -12.66
C ILE A 86 -1.72 -13.43 -12.15
N ASP A 87 -2.92 -13.02 -11.72
CA ASP A 87 -4.04 -13.91 -11.45
C ASP A 87 -5.01 -13.90 -12.65
N PRO A 88 -5.12 -15.01 -13.40
CA PRO A 88 -6.07 -15.11 -14.52
C PRO A 88 -7.56 -15.19 -14.07
N GLY A 89 -7.84 -15.11 -12.76
CA GLY A 89 -9.19 -15.25 -12.20
C GLY A 89 -9.62 -16.70 -12.05
N SER A 90 -8.66 -17.63 -12.01
CA SER A 90 -8.90 -19.05 -11.87
C SER A 90 -7.88 -19.66 -10.91
N ARG A 91 -8.22 -20.79 -10.29
CA ARG A 91 -7.27 -21.51 -9.41
C ARG A 91 -6.12 -22.19 -10.15
N VAL A 92 -6.03 -22.03 -11.47
CA VAL A 92 -4.98 -22.60 -12.31
C VAL A 92 -4.18 -21.47 -12.97
N ASN A 93 -2.90 -21.74 -13.25
CA ASN A 93 -2.03 -20.85 -14.02
C ASN A 93 -1.74 -19.47 -13.39
N PHE A 94 -1.75 -19.36 -12.07
CA PHE A 94 -1.27 -18.18 -11.36
C PHE A 94 0.23 -17.95 -11.63
N GLN A 95 0.59 -16.74 -12.08
CA GLN A 95 1.98 -16.41 -12.40
C GLN A 95 2.66 -15.68 -11.26
N GLN A 96 3.81 -16.17 -10.83
CA GLN A 96 4.74 -15.46 -9.94
C GLN A 96 5.83 -14.81 -10.79
N LEU A 97 5.77 -13.48 -10.94
CA LEU A 97 6.68 -12.72 -11.79
C LEU A 97 7.91 -12.22 -11.02
N LEU A 98 7.72 -11.79 -9.76
CA LEU A 98 8.77 -11.16 -8.97
C LEU A 98 10.00 -12.05 -8.75
N THR A 99 9.77 -13.35 -8.55
CA THR A 99 10.82 -14.34 -8.22
C THR A 99 11.33 -15.09 -9.45
N ARG A 100 10.81 -14.77 -10.65
CA ARG A 100 11.13 -15.49 -11.88
C ARG A 100 12.54 -15.15 -12.35
N ASN A 101 13.31 -16.17 -12.72
CA ASN A 101 14.66 -16.03 -13.24
C ASN A 101 14.82 -16.94 -14.49
N PRO A 102 15.05 -16.38 -15.69
CA PRO A 102 15.16 -14.95 -15.99
C PRO A 102 13.81 -14.21 -15.83
N PRO A 103 13.83 -12.88 -15.56
CA PRO A 103 12.63 -12.07 -15.60
C PRO A 103 11.94 -12.15 -16.96
N VAL A 104 10.61 -12.19 -16.96
CA VAL A 104 9.81 -12.23 -18.20
C VAL A 104 9.05 -10.92 -18.36
N PRO A 105 9.18 -10.23 -19.52
CA PRO A 105 8.43 -9.00 -19.79
C PRO A 105 6.92 -9.24 -19.72
N LEU A 106 6.16 -8.27 -19.19
CA LEU A 106 4.71 -8.39 -19.07
C LEU A 106 4.00 -8.49 -20.44
N THR A 107 4.66 -8.03 -21.51
CA THR A 107 4.22 -8.14 -22.91
C THR A 107 4.45 -9.51 -23.55
N ASP A 108 5.10 -10.44 -22.85
CA ASP A 108 5.35 -11.78 -23.37
C ASP A 108 4.00 -12.51 -23.62
N PRO A 109 3.78 -13.05 -24.84
CA PRO A 109 2.52 -13.69 -25.21
C PRO A 109 2.27 -15.02 -24.47
N SER A 110 3.29 -15.63 -23.85
CA SER A 110 3.11 -16.83 -23.01
C SER A 110 2.45 -16.53 -21.67
N LEU A 111 2.49 -15.27 -21.22
CA LEU A 111 1.82 -14.87 -19.98
C LEU A 111 0.31 -14.75 -20.22
N PRO A 112 -0.54 -15.30 -19.33
CA PRO A 112 -1.98 -15.12 -19.43
C PRO A 112 -2.37 -13.64 -19.30
N ASP A 113 -3.60 -13.32 -19.66
CA ASP A 113 -4.24 -12.08 -19.22
C ASP A 113 -4.80 -12.25 -17.80
N GLY A 114 -5.00 -11.17 -17.06
CA GLY A 114 -5.49 -11.25 -15.69
C GLY A 114 -5.27 -10.00 -14.84
N TRP A 115 -5.64 -10.12 -13.57
CA TRP A 115 -5.33 -9.14 -12.54
C TRP A 115 -3.84 -9.20 -12.24
N THR A 116 -3.15 -8.08 -12.38
CA THR A 116 -1.70 -7.98 -12.20
C THR A 116 -1.42 -7.13 -10.97
N ASN A 117 -0.80 -7.75 -9.96
CA ASN A 117 -0.28 -7.00 -8.81
C ASN A 117 1.11 -6.47 -9.15
N PHE A 118 1.44 -5.28 -8.66
CA PHE A 118 2.74 -4.65 -8.87
C PHE A 118 3.15 -3.82 -7.65
N TYR A 119 4.45 -3.81 -7.34
CA TYR A 119 4.98 -2.80 -6.44
C TYR A 119 4.87 -1.44 -7.12
N ARG A 120 4.36 -0.47 -6.37
CA ARG A 120 4.21 0.92 -6.77
C ARG A 120 5.06 1.80 -5.88
N SER A 121 5.33 3.00 -6.35
CA SER A 121 6.05 4.03 -5.60
C SER A 121 5.05 5.10 -5.17
N ASP A 122 4.81 5.21 -3.86
CA ASP A 122 3.96 6.24 -3.27
C ASP A 122 4.75 7.05 -2.23
N ASP A 123 4.37 8.31 -2.05
CA ASP A 123 4.80 9.13 -0.92
C ASP A 123 3.97 8.75 0.31
N VAL A 124 4.61 8.16 1.32
CA VAL A 124 3.95 7.60 2.50
C VAL A 124 4.52 8.20 3.77
N ALA A 125 3.62 8.62 4.65
CA ALA A 125 3.93 8.97 6.03
C ALA A 125 2.98 8.23 6.96
N ALA A 126 3.47 7.84 8.13
CA ALA A 126 2.69 7.16 9.15
C ALA A 126 3.04 7.67 10.55
N VAL A 127 2.08 7.57 11.46
CA VAL A 127 2.27 7.79 12.89
C VAL A 127 1.76 6.55 13.61
N ALA A 128 2.60 5.99 14.48
CA ALA A 128 2.24 4.85 15.31
C ALA A 128 2.03 5.31 16.76
N TYR A 129 0.98 4.79 17.39
CA TYR A 129 0.70 4.98 18.81
C TYR A 129 0.83 3.65 19.51
N PHE A 130 1.64 3.60 20.57
CA PHE A 130 1.86 2.40 21.36
C PHE A 130 2.16 2.77 22.81
N TYR A 131 1.99 1.79 23.70
CA TYR A 131 2.30 1.90 25.12
C TYR A 131 3.48 1.01 25.46
N LEU A 132 4.35 1.49 26.34
CA LEU A 132 5.45 0.75 26.93
C LEU A 132 5.25 0.64 28.45
N ASP A 133 5.99 -0.26 29.08
CA ASP A 133 5.99 -0.45 30.54
C ASP A 133 6.70 0.70 31.30
N ARG A 134 7.48 1.53 30.59
CA ARG A 134 8.11 2.76 31.10
C ARG A 134 8.21 3.84 30.02
N PRO A 135 8.29 5.12 30.38
CA PRO A 135 8.50 6.18 29.39
C PRO A 135 9.90 6.08 28.79
N GLU A 136 9.96 5.93 27.46
CA GLU A 136 11.20 5.92 26.69
C GLU A 136 11.07 6.85 25.50
N ASN A 137 12.13 7.59 25.20
CA ASN A 137 12.23 8.37 23.98
C ASN A 137 13.64 8.23 23.39
N GLY A 138 13.84 7.16 22.62
CA GLY A 138 15.04 6.92 21.83
C GLY A 138 14.82 7.12 20.33
N LEU A 139 13.71 7.76 19.94
CA LEU A 139 13.37 7.96 18.54
C LEU A 139 14.13 9.17 17.96
N PRO A 140 14.52 9.13 16.68
CA PRO A 140 15.13 10.28 16.02
C PRO A 140 14.14 11.45 15.95
N ALA A 141 14.67 12.66 15.79
CA ALA A 141 13.85 13.82 15.50
C ALA A 141 13.06 13.62 14.20
N LEU A 142 11.86 14.19 14.15
CA LEU A 142 11.07 14.19 12.92
C LEU A 142 11.83 14.95 11.82
N ALA A 143 11.79 14.42 10.60
CA ALA A 143 12.30 15.11 9.42
C ALA A 143 11.65 16.50 9.27
N PRO A 144 12.35 17.52 8.74
CA PRO A 144 11.81 18.85 8.50
C PRO A 144 10.49 18.83 7.74
N GLY A 145 9.59 19.77 8.05
CA GLY A 145 8.27 19.84 7.41
C GLY A 145 8.36 19.94 5.87
N SER A 146 9.34 20.67 5.36
CA SER A 146 9.60 20.81 3.92
C SER A 146 9.89 19.48 3.22
N GLU A 147 10.62 18.57 3.88
CA GLU A 147 10.92 17.25 3.34
C GLU A 147 9.66 16.37 3.32
N ARG A 148 8.88 16.41 4.40
CA ARG A 148 7.64 15.61 4.54
C ARG A 148 6.52 16.05 3.58
N THR A 149 6.63 17.21 2.96
CA THR A 149 5.63 17.75 2.03
C THR A 149 6.14 17.85 0.59
N ALA A 150 7.40 17.49 0.32
CA ALA A 150 8.06 17.76 -0.94
C ALA A 150 7.39 17.08 -2.16
N ALA A 151 6.79 15.90 -1.97
CA ALA A 151 6.16 15.12 -3.02
C ALA A 151 4.63 15.30 -3.12
N LEU A 152 4.03 16.15 -2.26
CA LEU A 152 2.59 16.41 -2.30
C LEU A 152 2.22 17.16 -3.58
N ARG A 153 1.42 16.52 -4.44
CA ARG A 153 0.88 17.16 -5.67
C ARG A 153 0.04 18.38 -5.31
N PRO A 154 0.25 19.56 -5.92
CA PRO A 154 -0.60 20.71 -5.64
C PRO A 154 -2.04 20.47 -6.08
N PRO A 155 -3.04 21.10 -5.42
CA PRO A 155 -4.41 21.06 -5.90
C PRO A 155 -4.52 21.68 -7.29
N ALA A 156 -5.49 21.22 -8.09
CA ALA A 156 -5.79 21.85 -9.37
C ALA A 156 -6.10 23.35 -9.17
N PRO A 157 -5.72 24.24 -10.11
CA PRO A 157 -6.09 25.65 -10.04
C PRO A 157 -7.60 25.79 -9.91
N LYS A 158 -8.06 26.68 -9.01
CA LYS A 158 -9.48 27.06 -8.98
C LYS A 158 -9.81 27.73 -10.33
N ARG A 159 -10.87 27.25 -10.98
CA ARG A 159 -11.43 27.90 -12.18
C ARG A 159 -11.94 29.30 -11.86
#